data_AF-A0A8T7HGA4-F1
#
_entry.id   AF-A0A8T7HGA4-F1
#
_cell.length_a   1.000
_cell.length_b   1.000
_cell.length_c   1.000
_cell.angle_alpha   90.00
_cell.angle_beta   90.00
_cell.angle_gamma   90.00
#
_symmetry.space_group_name_H-M   'P 1'
#
loop_
_entity.id
_entity.type
_entity.pdbx_description
1 polymer ?
#
loop_
_entity_poly.entity_id
_entity_poly.type
_entity_poly.pdbx_seq_one_letter_code
_entity_poly.pdbx_strand_id
1 'polypeptide(L)'
;MPQMHNKKYEEFAYVLDYRPNSRSSLIKGRDGTIIQAIGLDRLTLLELLGNDDEKFSISEKLSIGKDGRSKILSVLGKLSYDTLTTESRTSIPDILELIVADNESHYVNYFNNSHAVTPRLHSLEMIPGIGKTFLSQILKERENRPFTSFSDISDRINLKEPAQLIAKRLIEEISGDAKLNLFVRN
;
A
#
# COMPACT_ATOMS: atom_id res chain seq x y z
N MET A 1 -16.59 -15.49 27.44
CA MET A 1 -15.81 -14.26 27.18
C MET A 1 -15.83 -13.99 25.69
N PRO A 2 -16.40 -12.88 25.18
CA PRO A 2 -16.26 -12.57 23.78
C PRO A 2 -14.78 -12.23 23.53
N GLN A 3 -14.15 -12.90 22.58
CA GLN A 3 -12.81 -12.53 22.13
C GLN A 3 -12.90 -11.09 21.60
N MET A 4 -12.30 -10.14 22.33
CA MET A 4 -12.04 -8.81 21.81
C MET A 4 -11.19 -8.97 20.55
N HIS A 5 -11.83 -8.88 19.38
CA HIS A 5 -11.13 -8.66 18.13
C HIS A 5 -10.42 -7.32 18.28
N ASN A 6 -9.12 -7.36 18.58
CA ASN A 6 -8.31 -6.17 18.62
C ASN A 6 -8.23 -5.66 17.17
N LYS A 7 -9.16 -4.78 16.78
CA LYS A 7 -9.13 -4.11 15.47
C LYS A 7 -7.80 -3.37 15.40
N LYS A 8 -6.86 -3.92 14.64
CA LYS A 8 -5.57 -3.27 14.40
C LYS A 8 -5.83 -2.08 13.48
N TYR A 9 -5.72 -0.88 14.01
CA TYR A 9 -5.85 0.36 13.27
C TYR A 9 -4.53 0.67 12.56
N GLU A 10 -4.61 1.52 11.53
CA GLU A 10 -3.42 2.13 10.93
C GLU A 10 -2.87 3.18 11.91
N GLU A 11 -1.57 3.13 12.19
CA GLU A 11 -0.90 4.13 13.03
C GLU A 11 -0.35 5.29 12.19
N PHE A 12 0.04 5.00 10.95
CA PHE A 12 0.58 5.96 10.00
C PHE A 12 -0.11 5.86 8.64
N ALA A 13 -0.21 7.00 7.94
CA ALA A 13 -0.71 7.06 6.57
C ALA A 13 0.07 8.10 5.74
N TYR A 14 0.17 7.87 4.43
CA TYR A 14 0.67 8.85 3.46
C TYR A 14 -0.49 9.66 2.87
N VAL A 15 -0.32 10.97 2.73
CA VAL A 15 -1.29 11.87 2.07
C VAL A 15 -1.33 11.60 0.56
N LEU A 16 -2.50 11.23 0.05
CA LEU A 16 -2.76 11.10 -1.39
C LEU A 16 -3.20 12.45 -1.99
N ASP A 17 -4.10 13.15 -1.31
CA ASP A 17 -4.67 14.43 -1.69
C ASP A 17 -5.21 15.15 -0.43
N TYR A 18 -5.27 16.48 -0.45
CA TYR A 18 -5.90 17.27 0.61
C TYR A 18 -6.61 18.51 0.05
N ARG A 19 -7.78 18.81 0.60
CA ARG A 19 -8.64 19.91 0.16
C ARG A 19 -9.13 20.73 1.35
N PRO A 20 -8.60 21.94 1.57
CA PRO A 20 -9.10 22.87 2.59
C PRO A 20 -10.55 23.28 2.31
N ASN A 21 -11.31 23.63 3.37
CA ASN A 21 -12.70 24.08 3.28
C ASN A 21 -13.61 23.13 2.48
N SER A 22 -13.37 21.83 2.58
CA SER A 22 -14.11 20.80 1.86
C SER A 22 -15.09 20.08 2.79
N ARG A 23 -15.97 19.28 2.20
CA ARG A 23 -16.94 18.45 2.92
C ARG A 23 -16.54 16.99 2.82
N SER A 24 -16.66 16.27 3.93
CA SER A 24 -16.45 14.84 3.99
C SER A 24 -17.39 14.12 3.03
N SER A 25 -16.84 13.15 2.29
CA SER A 25 -17.64 12.25 1.45
C SER A 25 -18.32 11.16 2.26
N LEU A 26 -17.77 10.83 3.44
CA LEU A 26 -18.26 9.74 4.30
C LEU A 26 -19.25 10.19 5.37
N ILE A 27 -19.04 11.37 5.98
CA ILE A 27 -19.83 11.84 7.13
C ILE A 27 -20.48 13.18 6.79
N LYS A 28 -21.82 13.16 6.67
CA LYS A 28 -22.60 14.40 6.44
C LYS A 28 -22.39 15.40 7.57
N GLY A 29 -22.18 16.67 7.20
CA GLY A 29 -21.98 17.77 8.13
C GLY A 29 -20.60 17.85 8.76
N ARG A 30 -19.64 17.03 8.30
CA ARG A 30 -18.23 17.18 8.63
C ARG A 30 -17.51 17.95 7.52
N ASP A 31 -17.12 19.17 7.86
CA ASP A 31 -16.45 20.11 6.96
C ASP A 31 -15.09 20.50 7.57
N GLY A 32 -14.13 20.90 6.71
CA GLY A 32 -12.79 21.33 7.11
C GLY A 32 -11.74 20.93 6.06
N THR A 33 -10.49 20.79 6.48
CA THR A 33 -9.44 20.21 5.62
C THR A 33 -9.60 18.69 5.50
N ILE A 34 -10.18 18.26 4.37
CA ILE A 34 -10.41 16.84 4.08
C ILE A 34 -9.19 16.27 3.36
N ILE A 35 -8.67 15.17 3.89
CA ILE A 35 -7.46 14.50 3.37
C ILE A 35 -7.85 13.09 2.97
N GLN A 36 -7.49 12.70 1.74
CA GLN A 36 -7.48 11.29 1.34
C GLN A 36 -6.08 10.75 1.57
N ALA A 37 -5.98 9.60 2.23
CA ALA A 37 -4.71 9.02 2.64
C ALA A 37 -4.69 7.49 2.47
N ILE A 38 -3.50 6.92 2.39
CA ILE A 38 -3.28 5.46 2.38
C ILE A 38 -2.46 5.04 3.60
N GLY A 39 -2.98 4.08 4.36
CA GLY A 39 -2.30 3.53 5.53
C GLY A 39 -1.04 2.74 5.15
N LEU A 40 -0.04 2.70 6.03
CA LEU A 40 1.24 2.03 5.75
C LEU A 40 1.22 0.52 6.08
N ASP A 41 0.38 0.08 7.03
CA ASP A 41 0.41 -1.31 7.50
C ASP A 41 -0.51 -2.22 6.68
N ARG A 42 -1.71 -1.75 6.33
CA ARG A 42 -2.71 -2.55 5.60
C ARG A 42 -3.09 -1.93 4.26
N LEU A 43 -2.45 -0.83 3.86
CA LEU A 43 -2.78 -0.11 2.63
C LEU A 43 -4.25 0.33 2.60
N THR A 44 -4.81 0.63 3.78
CA THR A 44 -6.20 1.05 3.90
C THR A 44 -6.35 2.47 3.35
N LEU A 45 -7.26 2.67 2.39
CA LEU A 45 -7.65 4.01 1.93
C LEU A 45 -8.56 4.66 3.00
N LEU A 46 -8.23 5.89 3.38
CA LEU A 46 -8.86 6.59 4.50
C LEU A 46 -9.23 8.02 4.11
N GLU A 47 -10.35 8.50 4.66
CA GLU A 47 -10.65 9.92 4.73
C GLU A 47 -10.31 10.43 6.14
N LEU A 48 -9.52 11.49 6.21
CA LEU A 48 -9.09 12.13 7.46
C LEU A 48 -9.56 13.58 7.51
N LEU A 49 -9.77 14.07 8.72
CA LEU A 49 -9.98 15.48 9.00
C LEU A 49 -8.68 16.07 9.57
N GLY A 50 -8.05 16.96 8.80
CA GLY A 50 -6.86 17.71 9.21
C GLY A 50 -7.19 18.88 10.12
N ASN A 51 -6.20 19.34 10.87
CA ASN A 51 -6.25 20.63 11.54
C ASN A 51 -6.07 21.75 10.51
N ASP A 52 -6.97 22.73 10.49
CA ASP A 52 -6.96 23.82 9.50
C ASP A 52 -5.79 24.80 9.70
N ASP A 53 -5.17 24.81 10.88
CA ASP A 53 -3.97 25.61 11.17
C ASP A 53 -2.67 24.97 10.64
N GLU A 54 -2.74 23.71 10.19
CA GLU A 54 -1.60 22.93 9.74
C GLU A 54 -1.47 22.93 8.21
N LYS A 55 -0.24 22.73 7.73
CA LYS A 55 0.04 22.57 6.30
C LYS A 55 0.24 21.10 5.97
N PHE A 56 -0.31 20.69 4.83
CA PHE A 56 -0.20 19.34 4.30
C PHE A 56 0.52 19.34 2.95
N SER A 57 1.21 18.24 2.65
CA SER A 57 1.78 17.98 1.32
C SER A 57 1.46 16.57 0.85
N ILE A 58 1.32 16.37 -0.46
CA ILE A 58 1.22 15.04 -1.06
C ILE A 58 2.48 14.23 -0.68
N SER A 59 2.31 12.94 -0.42
CA SER A 59 3.36 12.02 0.06
C SER A 59 3.88 12.33 1.47
N GLU A 60 3.23 13.22 2.22
CA GLU A 60 3.56 13.44 3.64
C GLU A 60 3.13 12.24 4.49
N LYS A 61 4.02 11.77 5.36
CA LYS A 61 3.70 10.74 6.36
C LYS A 61 3.04 11.38 7.59
N LEU A 62 1.82 10.96 7.88
CA LEU A 62 1.02 11.43 9.01
C LEU A 62 0.88 10.36 10.10
N SER A 63 0.88 10.80 11.35
CA SER A 63 0.46 9.99 12.50
C SER A 63 -1.05 10.08 12.65
N ILE A 64 -1.74 8.94 12.47
CA ILE A 64 -3.22 8.82 12.53
C ILE A 64 -3.71 7.90 13.65
N GLY A 65 -2.77 7.29 14.38
CA GLY A 65 -2.99 6.47 15.56
C GLY A 65 -3.86 7.14 16.62
N LYS A 66 -4.38 6.35 17.57
CA LYS A 66 -5.25 6.88 18.64
C LYS A 66 -4.52 7.89 19.51
N ASP A 67 -3.24 7.65 19.76
CA ASP A 67 -2.35 8.49 20.55
C ASP A 67 -1.33 9.16 19.62
N GLY A 68 -1.02 10.44 19.83
CA GLY A 68 0.05 11.13 19.11
C GLY A 68 -0.31 11.71 17.73
N ARG A 69 -1.57 12.11 17.51
CA ARG A 69 -1.93 12.92 16.33
C ARG A 69 -1.45 14.36 16.53
N SER A 70 -0.57 14.82 15.65
CA SER A 70 -0.14 16.23 15.62
C SER A 70 -1.01 17.07 14.68
N LYS A 71 -1.19 16.62 13.44
CA LYS A 71 -1.91 17.36 12.38
C LYS A 71 -3.34 16.90 12.13
N ILE A 72 -3.76 15.77 12.69
CA ILE A 72 -5.01 15.10 12.34
C ILE A 72 -6.00 15.18 13.50
N LEU A 73 -7.18 15.74 13.25
CA LEU A 73 -8.27 15.85 14.21
C LEU A 73 -9.00 14.52 14.38
N SER A 74 -9.32 13.84 13.28
CA SER A 74 -10.00 12.54 13.33
C SER A 74 -9.85 11.73 12.04
N VAL A 75 -9.94 10.40 12.17
CA VAL A 75 -10.12 9.48 11.04
C VAL A 75 -11.63 9.38 10.78
N LEU A 76 -12.09 9.85 9.63
CA LEU A 76 -13.52 9.90 9.29
C LEU A 76 -14.03 8.53 8.83
N GLY A 77 -13.21 7.75 8.12
CA GLY A 77 -13.56 6.38 7.76
C GLY A 77 -12.70 5.80 6.65
N LYS A 78 -13.07 4.59 6.21
CA LYS A 78 -12.46 3.92 5.07
C LYS A 78 -13.09 4.43 3.77
N LEU A 79 -12.25 4.65 2.77
CA LEU A 79 -12.66 4.94 1.40
C LEU A 79 -12.55 3.68 0.55
N SER A 80 -13.32 3.63 -0.53
CA SER A 80 -13.12 2.68 -1.62
C SER A 80 -12.39 3.37 -2.77
N TYR A 81 -11.66 2.61 -3.58
CA TYR A 81 -10.82 3.17 -4.65
C TYR A 81 -11.61 4.03 -5.65
N ASP A 82 -12.86 3.67 -5.93
CA ASP A 82 -13.77 4.41 -6.80
C ASP A 82 -14.17 5.80 -6.26
N THR A 83 -14.09 6.00 -4.94
CA THR A 83 -14.40 7.29 -4.28
C THR A 83 -13.21 8.24 -4.18
N LEU A 84 -12.02 7.79 -4.60
CA LEU A 84 -10.83 8.63 -4.62
C LEU A 84 -10.94 9.76 -5.65
N THR A 85 -10.40 10.92 -5.29
CA THR A 85 -10.23 12.05 -6.21
C THR A 85 -9.28 11.68 -7.34
N THR A 86 -9.35 12.41 -8.45
CA THR A 86 -8.43 12.19 -9.58
C THR A 86 -6.98 12.39 -9.13
N GLU A 87 -6.74 13.40 -8.30
CA GLU A 87 -5.45 13.75 -7.72
C GLU A 87 -4.91 12.62 -6.83
N SER A 88 -5.75 12.04 -5.96
CA SER A 88 -5.38 10.86 -5.17
C SER A 88 -4.99 9.68 -6.04
N ARG A 89 -5.73 9.42 -7.12
CA ARG A 89 -5.39 8.31 -8.04
C ARG A 89 -4.08 8.54 -8.77
N THR A 90 -3.77 9.79 -9.10
CA THR A 90 -2.51 10.17 -9.75
C THR A 90 -1.32 10.03 -8.80
N SER A 91 -1.48 10.29 -7.50
CA SER A 91 -0.39 10.19 -6.53
C SER A 91 -0.12 8.78 -6.00
N ILE A 92 -1.11 7.88 -6.06
CA ILE A 92 -1.01 6.50 -5.57
C ILE A 92 0.23 5.73 -6.08
N PRO A 93 0.57 5.74 -7.40
CA PRO A 93 1.72 4.98 -7.90
C PRO A 93 3.01 5.35 -7.19
N ASP A 94 3.33 6.65 -7.15
CA ASP A 94 4.57 7.16 -6.53
C ASP A 94 4.60 6.87 -5.02
N ILE A 95 3.45 7.00 -4.34
CA ILE A 95 3.35 6.74 -2.90
C ILE A 95 3.49 5.24 -2.58
N LEU A 96 2.92 4.36 -3.41
CA LEU A 96 3.11 2.92 -3.23
C LEU A 96 4.55 2.50 -3.48
N GLU A 97 5.25 3.12 -4.43
CA GLU A 97 6.68 2.90 -4.62
C GLU A 97 7.48 3.29 -3.37
N LEU A 98 7.16 4.43 -2.76
CA LEU A 98 7.75 4.84 -1.48
C LEU A 98 7.47 3.84 -0.35
N ILE A 99 6.22 3.37 -0.21
CA ILE A 99 5.86 2.37 0.80
C ILE A 99 6.62 1.06 0.58
N VAL A 100 6.74 0.63 -0.67
CA VAL A 100 7.44 -0.60 -1.04
C VAL A 100 8.94 -0.48 -0.76
N ALA A 101 9.55 0.66 -1.07
CA ALA A 101 10.94 0.94 -0.78
C ALA A 101 11.21 0.99 0.74
N ASP A 102 10.37 1.70 1.50
CA ASP A 102 10.47 1.80 2.96
C ASP A 102 10.34 0.45 3.65
N ASN A 103 9.62 -0.50 3.03
CA ASN A 103 9.37 -1.83 3.56
C ASN A 103 10.00 -2.94 2.69
N GLU A 104 11.14 -2.65 2.06
CA GLU A 104 11.84 -3.54 1.13
C GLU A 104 12.00 -4.97 1.69
N SER A 105 12.39 -5.09 2.96
CA SER A 105 12.60 -6.39 3.61
C SER A 105 11.37 -7.31 3.57
N HIS A 106 10.16 -6.75 3.70
CA HIS A 106 8.90 -7.51 3.63
C HIS A 106 8.70 -8.11 2.24
N TYR A 107 8.92 -7.31 1.19
CA TYR A 107 8.70 -7.72 -0.19
C TYR A 107 9.81 -8.64 -0.70
N VAL A 108 11.07 -8.39 -0.33
CA VAL A 108 12.18 -9.33 -0.60
C VAL A 108 11.90 -10.69 0.05
N ASN A 109 11.39 -10.70 1.28
CA ASN A 109 10.98 -11.92 1.94
C ASN A 109 9.87 -12.66 1.19
N TYR A 110 8.98 -11.93 0.50
CA TYR A 110 7.96 -12.53 -0.37
C TYR A 110 8.58 -13.23 -1.60
N PHE A 111 9.59 -12.64 -2.25
CA PHE A 111 10.35 -13.33 -3.31
C PHE A 111 10.96 -14.65 -2.83
N ASN A 112 11.52 -14.65 -1.62
CA ASN A 112 12.14 -15.84 -1.02
C ASN A 112 11.15 -16.93 -0.63
N ASN A 113 9.97 -16.57 -0.10
CA ASN A 113 9.06 -17.52 0.54
C ASN A 113 7.74 -17.74 -0.20
N SER A 114 7.53 -17.10 -1.35
CA SER A 114 6.33 -17.29 -2.17
C SER A 114 6.16 -18.73 -2.67
N HIS A 115 4.90 -19.16 -2.82
CA HIS A 115 4.53 -20.52 -3.18
C HIS A 115 3.56 -20.57 -4.37
N ALA A 116 3.33 -21.78 -4.90
CA ALA A 116 2.30 -22.04 -5.88
C ALA A 116 0.91 -21.83 -5.27
N VAL A 117 0.06 -21.04 -5.94
CA VAL A 117 -1.35 -20.84 -5.56
C VAL A 117 -2.19 -22.02 -6.06
N THR A 118 -1.90 -22.48 -7.28
CA THR A 118 -2.46 -23.69 -7.87
C THR A 118 -1.35 -24.45 -8.61
N PRO A 119 -1.56 -25.71 -9.02
CA PRO A 119 -0.56 -26.43 -9.81
C PRO A 119 -0.12 -25.73 -11.11
N ARG A 120 -0.90 -24.77 -11.62
CA ARG A 120 -0.61 -24.04 -12.86
C ARG A 120 -0.22 -22.57 -12.66
N LEU A 121 -0.37 -22.04 -11.43
CA LEU A 121 -0.19 -20.62 -11.13
C LEU A 121 0.67 -20.43 -9.87
N HIS A 122 1.79 -19.75 -10.01
CA HIS A 122 2.61 -19.31 -8.89
C HIS A 122 2.23 -17.89 -8.43
N SER A 123 2.31 -17.63 -7.12
CA SER A 123 1.94 -16.34 -6.53
C SER A 123 2.85 -15.18 -6.98
N LEU A 124 4.09 -15.46 -7.38
CA LEU A 124 4.98 -14.47 -8.01
C LEU A 124 4.51 -14.05 -9.40
N GLU A 125 3.87 -14.94 -10.16
CA GLU A 125 3.39 -14.61 -11.51
C GLU A 125 2.19 -13.65 -11.50
N MET A 126 1.61 -13.46 -10.33
CA MET A 126 0.55 -12.48 -10.12
C MET A 126 1.10 -11.06 -10.02
N ILE A 127 2.41 -10.88 -9.82
CA ILE A 127 3.05 -9.58 -9.88
C ILE A 127 3.21 -9.19 -11.35
N PRO A 128 2.65 -8.04 -11.80
CA PRO A 128 2.77 -7.60 -13.18
C PRO A 128 4.24 -7.55 -13.63
N GLY A 129 4.52 -8.11 -14.80
CA GLY A 129 5.88 -8.20 -15.35
C GLY A 129 6.65 -9.49 -15.00
N ILE A 130 6.18 -10.28 -14.01
CA ILE A 130 6.80 -11.57 -13.69
C ILE A 130 6.10 -12.70 -14.46
N GLY A 131 6.67 -13.09 -15.60
CA GLY A 131 6.23 -14.26 -16.36
C GLY A 131 6.93 -15.55 -15.94
N LYS A 132 6.67 -16.65 -16.68
CA LYS A 132 7.30 -17.96 -16.46
C LYS A 132 8.84 -17.92 -16.46
N THR A 133 9.43 -17.10 -17.33
CA THR A 133 10.89 -16.94 -17.41
C THR A 133 11.48 -16.40 -16.11
N PHE A 134 10.95 -15.26 -15.63
CA PHE A 134 11.39 -14.68 -14.37
C PHE A 134 11.07 -15.58 -13.18
N LEU A 135 9.90 -16.23 -13.17
CA LEU A 135 9.56 -17.20 -12.13
C LEU A 135 10.65 -18.28 -12.01
N SER A 136 11.00 -18.94 -13.11
CA SER A 136 12.03 -20.00 -13.08
C SER A 136 13.39 -19.49 -12.59
N GLN A 137 13.77 -18.26 -12.97
CA GLN A 137 14.99 -17.63 -12.48
C GLN A 137 14.92 -17.33 -10.97
N ILE A 138 13.82 -16.76 -10.49
CA ILE A 138 13.60 -16.45 -9.06
C ILE A 138 13.68 -17.74 -8.23
N LEU A 139 12.99 -18.80 -8.65
CA LEU A 139 12.99 -20.08 -7.93
C LEU A 139 14.38 -20.71 -7.86
N LYS A 140 15.10 -20.72 -8.98
CA LYS A 140 16.47 -21.25 -9.05
C LYS A 140 17.44 -20.44 -8.18
N GLU A 141 17.37 -19.12 -8.27
CA GLU A 141 18.28 -18.24 -7.55
C GLU A 141 18.03 -18.29 -6.03
N ARG A 142 16.77 -18.26 -5.57
CA ARG A 142 16.49 -18.32 -4.13
C ARG A 142 16.86 -19.66 -3.48
N GLU A 143 16.85 -20.76 -4.25
CA GLU A 143 17.33 -22.08 -3.79
C GLU A 143 18.85 -22.08 -3.56
N ASN A 144 19.61 -21.36 -4.40
CA ASN A 144 21.06 -21.21 -4.21
C ASN A 144 21.37 -20.34 -2.98
N ARG A 145 20.75 -19.15 -2.91
CA ARG A 145 20.81 -18.26 -1.75
C ARG A 145 19.59 -17.32 -1.72
N PRO A 146 18.98 -17.07 -0.55
CA PRO A 146 17.92 -16.09 -0.42
C PRO A 146 18.36 -14.70 -0.89
N PHE A 147 17.44 -13.96 -1.50
CA PHE A 147 17.64 -12.56 -1.83
C PHE A 147 17.71 -11.70 -0.57
N THR A 148 18.56 -10.69 -0.58
CA THR A 148 18.75 -9.77 0.56
C THR A 148 18.17 -8.38 0.33
N SER A 149 18.01 -7.99 -0.95
CA SER A 149 17.54 -6.66 -1.35
C SER A 149 16.89 -6.71 -2.75
N PHE A 150 16.16 -5.65 -3.09
CA PHE A 150 15.71 -5.39 -4.45
C PHE A 150 16.87 -5.25 -5.44
N SER A 151 18.00 -4.65 -5.02
CA SER A 151 19.21 -4.61 -5.84
C SER A 151 19.74 -6.02 -6.11
N ASP A 152 19.83 -6.89 -5.10
CA ASP A 152 20.28 -8.28 -5.29
C ASP A 152 19.35 -9.06 -6.23
N ILE A 153 18.04 -8.82 -6.18
CA ILE A 153 17.09 -9.39 -7.15
C ILE A 153 17.40 -8.86 -8.56
N SER A 154 17.49 -7.55 -8.73
CA SER A 154 17.79 -6.94 -10.03
C SER A 154 19.11 -7.43 -10.62
N ASP A 155 20.17 -7.50 -9.82
CA ASP A 155 21.50 -7.89 -10.29
C ASP A 155 21.59 -9.36 -10.70
N ARG A 156 20.89 -10.25 -9.99
CA ARG A 156 20.98 -11.71 -10.23
C ARG A 156 20.13 -12.20 -11.38
N ILE A 157 18.95 -11.62 -11.55
CA ILE A 157 17.98 -12.09 -12.57
C ILE A 157 17.67 -11.04 -13.63
N ASN A 158 18.33 -9.88 -13.59
CA ASN A 158 18.09 -8.75 -14.50
C ASN A 158 16.62 -8.29 -14.48
N LEU A 159 15.95 -8.40 -13.33
CA LEU A 159 14.60 -7.93 -13.13
C LEU A 159 14.63 -6.41 -12.90
N LYS A 160 14.08 -5.66 -13.84
CA LYS A 160 14.04 -4.20 -13.74
C LYS A 160 13.02 -3.75 -12.70
N GLU A 161 13.45 -2.84 -11.83
CA GLU A 161 12.59 -2.07 -10.92
C GLU A 161 11.61 -2.95 -10.12
N PRO A 162 12.08 -3.93 -9.33
CA PRO A 162 11.22 -4.85 -8.59
C PRO A 162 10.25 -4.12 -7.65
N ALA A 163 10.66 -3.01 -7.05
CA ALA A 163 9.79 -2.17 -6.22
C ALA A 163 8.57 -1.65 -7.01
N GLN A 164 8.76 -1.20 -8.25
CA GLN A 164 7.68 -0.71 -9.11
C GLN A 164 6.73 -1.84 -9.54
N LEU A 165 7.25 -3.05 -9.78
CA LEU A 165 6.40 -4.20 -10.13
C LEU A 165 5.49 -4.57 -8.96
N ILE A 166 6.02 -4.53 -7.73
CA ILE A 166 5.23 -4.70 -6.52
C ILE A 166 4.23 -3.55 -6.37
N ALA A 167 4.63 -2.29 -6.56
CA ALA A 167 3.71 -1.15 -6.45
C ALA A 167 2.54 -1.29 -7.43
N LYS A 168 2.80 -1.66 -8.70
CA LYS A 168 1.75 -1.97 -9.69
C LYS A 168 0.82 -3.06 -9.22
N ARG A 169 1.36 -4.11 -8.58
CA ARG A 169 0.55 -5.17 -7.99
C ARG A 169 -0.34 -4.66 -6.87
N LEU A 170 0.18 -3.81 -5.99
CA LEU A 170 -0.59 -3.20 -4.91
C LEU A 170 -1.74 -2.36 -5.46
N ILE A 171 -1.53 -1.63 -6.56
CA ILE A 171 -2.60 -0.86 -7.24
C ILE A 171 -3.76 -1.78 -7.65
N GLU A 172 -3.48 -2.91 -8.29
CA GLU A 172 -4.51 -3.89 -8.69
C GLU A 172 -5.30 -4.43 -7.48
N GLU A 173 -4.63 -4.60 -6.34
CA GLU A 173 -5.25 -5.13 -5.12
C GLU A 173 -6.11 -4.08 -4.41
N ILE A 174 -5.66 -2.82 -4.32
CA ILE A 174 -6.45 -1.74 -3.71
C ILE A 174 -7.61 -1.29 -4.61
N SER A 175 -7.48 -1.40 -5.94
CA SER A 175 -8.57 -1.10 -6.87
C SER A 175 -9.66 -2.17 -6.89
N GLY A 176 -9.32 -3.39 -6.42
CA GLY A 176 -10.21 -4.55 -6.48
C GLY A 176 -10.20 -5.28 -7.82
N ASP A 177 -9.28 -4.93 -8.73
CA ASP A 177 -9.11 -5.61 -10.02
C ASP A 177 -8.40 -6.95 -9.88
N ALA A 178 -7.67 -7.15 -8.77
CA ALA A 178 -7.02 -8.41 -8.47
C ALA A 178 -8.02 -9.50 -8.06
N LYS A 179 -8.02 -10.62 -8.78
CA LYS A 179 -8.84 -11.81 -8.43
C LYS A 179 -8.51 -12.43 -7.08
N LEU A 180 -7.27 -12.25 -6.61
CA LEU A 180 -6.77 -12.74 -5.34
C LEU A 180 -5.76 -11.72 -4.84
N ASN A 181 -5.81 -11.36 -3.56
CA ASN A 181 -4.84 -10.43 -2.96
C ASN A 181 -3.63 -11.19 -2.40
N LEU A 182 -2.44 -10.64 -2.61
CA LEU A 182 -1.17 -11.14 -2.08
C LEU A 182 -0.77 -10.36 -0.82
N PHE A 183 -0.97 -9.05 -0.84
CA PHE A 183 -0.44 -8.11 0.14
C PHE A 183 -1.56 -7.41 0.91
N VAL A 184 -2.60 -6.97 0.20
CA VAL A 184 -3.71 -6.21 0.80
C VAL A 184 -4.70 -7.16 1.48
N ARG A 185 -4.84 -7.04 2.79
CA ARG A 185 -5.78 -7.83 3.60
C ARG A 185 -7.05 -7.03 3.87
N ASN A 186 -8.10 -7.30 3.10
CA ASN A 186 -9.44 -6.72 3.28
C ASN A 186 -10.13 -7.23 4.56
#